data_AF-G4D1L2-F1
#
_entry.id   AF-G4D1L2-F1
#
_cell.length_a   1.000
_cell.length_b   1.000
_cell.length_c   1.000
_cell.angle_alpha   90.00
_cell.angle_beta   90.00
_cell.angle_gamma   90.00
#
_symmetry.space_group_name_H-M   'P 1'
#
loop_
_entity.id
_entity.type
_entity.pdbx_description
1 polymer ?
#
loop_
_entity_poly.entity_id
_entity_poly.type
_entity_poly.pdbx_seq_one_letter_code
_entity_poly.pdbx_strand_id
1 'polypeptide(L)'
;MEDFKTLPTVVSTNPNHHLQIIRAELTNDLSIAFDILNIGNLVVSDITFSVKYKDIYGNFLFNSSEFFYTSKSIEVLPEKIYYVEPFKIDQRFVDARGLEVRIREITHLGGKNHVYDASEEISYSLAVIPQNKQIKINNLLGNDIIAYGENLRVAWKCVCGAVNPSDVQECRHCHRNKYFVLNNLTESLVNMKILNMLSQTINFSEAGKKALTENLTKTHLTKIAPSTDVLATTRINEDEDKSKSKNKVLTNTLLVTVSLIIFILISHLIMNFNQSNNFYKAKDYIAKGKYQEAVQLLEKIQPSDKFETQPLIEKAEKLMESDNLFSRAKTYFDEKNYTAALINYKKVLPEDLHYQEAQDKISEIEELVINRAKNRIENGDPYEAVNILLSLQEILPESAEASSLLSSIKSSSDYVKQNPYDIEESPEYKKNRAEMSNIANNLLHTFQKVQTDKANLRTSPSIESEIVTTLPIDSDLYVKNTKIEGIERIWCEVEALDSSTGERYQGWISNKVMDKDNASKNTVSVSKF
;
A
#
# COMPACT_ATOMS: atom_id res chain seq x y z
N MET A 1 25.06 -32.84 -2.74
CA MET A 1 23.76 -33.18 -2.12
C MET A 1 22.76 -32.27 -2.81
N GLU A 2 21.75 -32.82 -3.47
CA GLU A 2 20.74 -32.00 -4.16
C GLU A 2 19.99 -31.17 -3.11
N ASP A 3 19.85 -29.86 -3.33
CA ASP A 3 19.17 -28.99 -2.36
C ASP A 3 17.74 -29.48 -2.15
N PHE A 4 17.35 -29.77 -0.89
CA PHE A 4 15.99 -30.20 -0.56
C PHE A 4 15.02 -29.04 -0.81
N LYS A 5 14.33 -29.08 -1.95
CA LYS A 5 13.41 -28.02 -2.39
C LYS A 5 11.99 -28.29 -1.88
N THR A 6 11.29 -27.27 -1.44
CA THR A 6 9.91 -27.37 -0.93
C THR A 6 8.99 -26.36 -1.59
N LEU A 7 7.72 -26.69 -1.77
CA LEU A 7 6.68 -25.77 -2.18
C LEU A 7 6.34 -24.79 -1.04
N PRO A 8 5.80 -23.58 -1.35
CA PRO A 8 5.17 -22.74 -0.35
C PRO A 8 4.15 -23.51 0.48
N THR A 9 4.17 -23.30 1.79
CA THR A 9 3.19 -23.92 2.69
C THR A 9 1.87 -23.19 2.56
N VAL A 10 0.79 -23.95 2.39
CA VAL A 10 -0.58 -23.44 2.42
C VAL A 10 -1.06 -23.48 3.87
N VAL A 11 -1.60 -22.36 4.36
CA VAL A 11 -2.21 -22.26 5.68
C VAL A 11 -3.70 -22.05 5.50
N SER A 12 -4.51 -22.81 6.24
CA SER A 12 -5.94 -22.55 6.40
C SER A 12 -6.20 -21.92 7.77
N THR A 13 -6.94 -20.81 7.79
CA THR A 13 -7.27 -20.08 9.01
C THR A 13 -8.61 -19.35 8.87
N ASN A 14 -9.34 -19.18 9.97
CA ASN A 14 -10.44 -18.21 10.03
C ASN A 14 -9.84 -16.86 10.49
N PRO A 15 -10.03 -15.76 9.73
CA PRO A 15 -9.51 -14.45 10.10
C PRO A 15 -9.98 -13.94 11.46
N ASN A 16 -11.06 -14.49 12.02
CA ASN A 16 -11.56 -14.14 13.33
C ASN A 16 -10.82 -14.86 14.47
N HIS A 17 -10.17 -16.00 14.21
CA HIS A 17 -9.44 -16.74 15.23
C HIS A 17 -8.31 -15.88 15.83
N HIS A 18 -8.13 -16.02 17.14
CA HIS A 18 -7.11 -15.31 17.91
C HIS A 18 -5.73 -15.96 17.84
N LEU A 19 -5.66 -17.27 17.59
CA LEU A 19 -4.41 -18.00 17.42
C LEU A 19 -4.19 -18.30 15.94
N GLN A 20 -3.04 -17.91 15.38
CA GLN A 20 -2.79 -17.99 13.93
C GLN A 20 -1.41 -18.56 13.62
N ILE A 21 -1.31 -19.35 12.55
CA ILE A 21 -0.03 -19.79 11.99
C ILE A 21 0.51 -18.67 11.10
N ILE A 22 1.64 -18.08 11.49
CA ILE A 22 2.27 -16.98 10.72
C ILE A 22 3.49 -17.46 9.93
N ARG A 23 4.14 -18.55 10.36
CA ARG A 23 5.17 -19.28 9.60
C ARG A 23 5.00 -20.78 9.78
N ALA A 24 5.21 -21.54 8.71
CA ALA A 24 5.20 -22.99 8.72
C ALA A 24 6.16 -23.50 7.65
N GLU A 25 7.03 -24.46 8.00
CA GLU A 25 8.07 -24.95 7.10
C GLU A 25 8.30 -26.45 7.25
N LEU A 26 8.42 -27.13 6.11
CA LEU A 26 9.04 -28.44 6.00
C LEU A 26 10.55 -28.26 5.90
N THR A 27 11.30 -28.86 6.82
CA THR A 27 12.75 -28.72 6.90
C THR A 27 13.48 -29.86 6.17
N ASN A 28 14.76 -29.65 5.83
CA ASN A 28 15.56 -30.63 5.10
C ASN A 28 15.91 -31.90 5.90
N ASP A 29 15.79 -31.83 7.23
CA ASP A 29 15.97 -32.93 8.18
C ASP A 29 14.65 -33.63 8.53
N LEU A 30 13.63 -33.50 7.66
CA LEU A 30 12.30 -34.09 7.81
C LEU A 30 11.67 -33.73 9.16
N SER A 31 11.51 -32.44 9.39
CA SER A 31 10.70 -31.91 10.50
C SER A 31 9.74 -30.84 10.01
N ILE A 32 8.73 -30.52 10.82
CA ILE A 32 7.84 -29.39 10.60
C ILE A 32 8.03 -28.38 11.71
N ALA A 33 8.34 -27.15 11.33
CA ALA A 33 8.49 -26.03 12.23
C ALA A 33 7.33 -25.05 12.08
N PHE A 34 6.80 -24.54 13.19
CA PHE A 34 5.70 -23.58 13.21
C PHE A 34 6.04 -22.36 14.07
N ASP A 35 5.56 -21.20 13.62
CA ASP A 35 5.49 -19.99 14.42
C ASP A 35 4.04 -19.58 14.53
N ILE A 36 3.60 -19.37 15.76
CA ILE A 36 2.22 -19.08 16.10
C ILE A 36 2.11 -17.69 16.71
N LEU A 37 1.14 -16.93 16.25
CA LEU A 37 0.80 -15.64 16.82
C LEU A 37 -0.47 -15.77 17.67
N ASN A 38 -0.39 -15.35 18.94
CA ASN A 38 -1.55 -15.24 19.82
C ASN A 38 -2.00 -13.78 19.92
N ILE A 39 -3.05 -13.42 19.19
CA ILE A 39 -3.73 -12.11 19.21
C ILE A 39 -4.84 -12.10 20.29
N GLY A 40 -4.98 -13.20 21.03
CA GLY A 40 -5.96 -13.32 22.10
C GLY A 40 -5.42 -12.77 23.41
N ASN A 41 -6.32 -12.67 24.38
CA ASN A 41 -6.00 -12.26 25.75
C ASN A 41 -5.76 -13.44 26.71
N LEU A 42 -5.84 -14.69 26.21
CA LEU A 42 -5.66 -15.90 27.00
C LEU A 42 -4.37 -16.63 26.61
N VAL A 43 -3.69 -17.21 27.61
CA VAL A 43 -2.54 -18.09 27.38
C VAL A 43 -3.02 -19.41 26.80
N VAL A 44 -2.37 -19.88 25.73
CA VAL A 44 -2.64 -21.20 25.13
C VAL A 44 -1.60 -22.20 25.63
N SER A 45 -2.07 -23.33 26.15
CA SER A 45 -1.26 -24.40 26.76
C SER A 45 -0.98 -25.58 25.84
N ASP A 46 -1.90 -25.87 24.92
CA ASP A 46 -1.80 -26.99 23.99
C ASP A 46 -2.32 -26.57 22.62
N ILE A 47 -1.67 -27.05 21.57
CA ILE A 47 -2.07 -26.79 20.18
C ILE A 47 -1.95 -28.08 19.38
N THR A 48 -3.03 -28.46 18.70
CA THR A 48 -3.05 -29.55 17.72
C THR A 48 -3.14 -28.99 16.31
N PHE A 49 -2.15 -29.31 15.49
CA PHE A 49 -2.10 -29.00 14.07
C PHE A 49 -2.67 -30.16 13.25
N SER A 50 -3.37 -29.85 12.16
CA SER A 50 -3.67 -30.79 11.08
C SER A 50 -2.78 -30.48 9.89
N VAL A 51 -2.14 -31.50 9.33
CA VAL A 51 -1.17 -31.39 8.25
C VAL A 51 -1.49 -32.39 7.14
N LYS A 52 -1.59 -31.90 5.90
CA LYS A 52 -1.58 -32.69 4.68
C LYS A 52 -0.29 -32.44 3.92
N TYR A 53 0.21 -33.46 3.24
CA TYR A 53 1.48 -33.42 2.53
C TYR A 53 1.25 -33.44 1.02
N LYS A 54 2.12 -32.74 0.29
CA LYS A 54 2.13 -32.70 -1.18
C LYS A 54 3.51 -33.10 -1.70
N ASP A 55 3.56 -33.74 -2.86
CA ASP A 55 4.80 -34.01 -3.60
C ASP A 55 5.36 -32.74 -4.25
N ILE A 56 6.45 -32.86 -5.02
CA ILE A 56 7.09 -31.71 -5.70
C ILE A 56 6.21 -31.08 -6.79
N TYR A 57 5.23 -31.83 -7.30
CA TYR A 57 4.30 -31.39 -8.34
C TYR A 57 3.03 -30.79 -7.74
N GLY A 58 2.89 -30.80 -6.41
CA GLY A 58 1.73 -30.28 -5.69
C GLY A 58 0.60 -31.29 -5.51
N ASN A 59 0.78 -32.55 -5.90
CA ASN A 59 -0.23 -33.59 -5.69
C ASN A 59 -0.24 -34.02 -4.22
N PHE A 60 -1.43 -34.26 -3.68
CA PHE A 60 -1.54 -34.76 -2.30
C PHE A 60 -0.97 -36.18 -2.17
N LEU A 61 -0.13 -36.36 -1.16
CA LEU A 61 0.33 -37.66 -0.72
C LEU A 61 -0.75 -38.33 0.14
N PHE A 62 -0.68 -39.65 0.26
CA PHE A 62 -1.56 -40.45 1.14
C PHE A 62 -3.06 -40.19 0.92
N ASN A 63 -3.48 -39.97 -0.33
CA ASN A 63 -4.87 -39.66 -0.68
C ASN A 63 -5.46 -38.47 0.09
N SER A 64 -4.64 -37.45 0.37
CA SER A 64 -5.03 -36.25 1.13
C SER A 64 -5.36 -36.51 2.61
N SER A 65 -4.86 -37.60 3.18
CA SER A 65 -5.02 -37.91 4.61
C SER A 65 -4.44 -36.81 5.51
N GLU A 66 -5.16 -36.51 6.60
CA GLU A 66 -4.72 -35.57 7.63
C GLU A 66 -3.88 -36.27 8.69
N PHE A 67 -2.75 -35.66 9.03
CA PHE A 67 -1.87 -36.09 10.12
C PHE A 67 -1.88 -35.03 11.22
N PHE A 68 -1.94 -35.48 12.47
CA PHE A 68 -2.09 -34.59 13.62
C PHE A 68 -0.82 -34.51 14.45
N TYR A 69 -0.39 -33.29 14.76
CA TYR A 69 0.78 -33.01 15.58
C TYR A 69 0.34 -32.15 16.75
N THR A 70 0.66 -32.56 17.98
CA THR A 70 0.22 -31.84 19.18
C THR A 70 1.42 -31.39 19.98
N SER A 71 1.52 -30.09 20.24
CA SER A 71 2.42 -29.53 21.23
C SER A 71 1.65 -29.37 22.54
N LYS A 72 2.22 -29.86 23.64
CA LYS A 72 1.59 -29.87 24.97
C LYS A 72 2.42 -29.12 25.98
N SER A 73 1.76 -28.57 27.00
CA SER A 73 2.41 -27.87 28.11
C SER A 73 3.31 -26.71 27.67
N ILE A 74 2.89 -25.99 26.63
CA ILE A 74 3.54 -24.76 26.18
C ILE A 74 2.88 -23.54 26.83
N GLU A 75 3.50 -22.37 26.73
CA GLU A 75 2.93 -21.12 27.25
C GLU A 75 2.96 -20.05 26.15
N VAL A 76 1.96 -20.09 25.26
CA VAL A 76 1.84 -19.06 24.22
C VAL A 76 1.14 -17.86 24.81
N LEU A 77 1.92 -16.88 25.24
CA LEU A 77 1.44 -15.66 25.87
C LEU A 77 0.64 -14.76 24.90
N PRO A 78 -0.31 -13.96 25.39
CA PRO A 78 -0.99 -12.90 24.63
C PRO A 78 -0.03 -11.94 23.91
N GLU A 79 -0.40 -11.54 22.71
CA GLU A 79 0.34 -10.61 21.83
C GLU A 79 1.79 -11.01 21.55
N LYS A 80 2.10 -12.31 21.65
CA LYS A 80 3.44 -12.84 21.39
C LYS A 80 3.43 -13.83 20.23
N ILE A 81 4.56 -13.85 19.53
CA ILE A 81 4.91 -14.90 18.57
C ILE A 81 5.62 -16.00 19.35
N TYR A 82 5.21 -17.25 19.13
CA TYR A 82 5.80 -18.42 19.75
C TYR A 82 6.29 -19.40 18.69
N TYR A 83 7.59 -19.72 18.75
CA TYR A 83 8.22 -20.77 17.98
C TYR A 83 7.96 -22.12 18.65
N VAL A 84 7.19 -22.96 17.96
CA VAL A 84 6.85 -24.32 18.43
C VAL A 84 8.04 -25.24 18.15
N GLU A 85 8.42 -26.06 19.13
CA GLU A 85 9.45 -27.07 18.94
C GLU A 85 9.15 -27.94 17.71
N PRO A 86 10.09 -28.10 16.76
CA PRO A 86 9.81 -28.80 15.51
C PRO A 86 9.40 -30.26 15.68
N PHE A 87 8.37 -30.67 14.95
CA PHE A 87 7.92 -32.07 14.93
C PHE A 87 8.74 -32.87 13.93
N LYS A 88 9.49 -33.87 14.40
CA LYS A 88 10.11 -34.86 13.50
C LYS A 88 9.03 -35.68 12.80
N ILE A 89 9.16 -35.84 11.48
CA ILE A 89 8.23 -36.64 10.68
C ILE A 89 8.88 -37.94 10.24
N ASP A 90 8.05 -38.97 10.07
CA ASP A 90 8.49 -40.32 9.75
C ASP A 90 9.12 -40.42 8.33
N GLN A 91 10.00 -41.38 8.12
CA GLN A 91 10.70 -41.56 6.83
C GLN A 91 9.75 -41.82 5.65
N ARG A 92 8.52 -42.29 5.89
CA ARG A 92 7.51 -42.43 4.84
C ARG A 92 7.12 -41.10 4.18
N PHE A 93 7.41 -39.96 4.82
CA PHE A 93 7.18 -38.62 4.28
C PHE A 93 8.37 -38.06 3.50
N VAL A 94 9.39 -38.86 3.16
CA VAL A 94 10.61 -38.40 2.45
C VAL A 94 10.34 -37.72 1.11
N ASP A 95 9.22 -38.08 0.45
CA ASP A 95 8.79 -37.47 -0.82
C ASP A 95 7.95 -36.20 -0.63
N ALA A 96 7.66 -35.81 0.61
CA ALA A 96 6.94 -34.57 0.89
C ALA A 96 7.77 -33.36 0.50
N ARG A 97 7.13 -32.43 -0.20
CA ARG A 97 7.74 -31.18 -0.67
C ARG A 97 6.83 -30.00 -0.37
N GLY A 98 5.53 -30.19 -0.21
CA GLY A 98 4.59 -29.14 0.22
C GLY A 98 3.78 -29.54 1.44
N LEU A 99 3.29 -28.53 2.16
CA LEU A 99 2.41 -28.69 3.31
C LEU A 99 1.11 -27.91 3.10
N GLU A 100 0.02 -28.45 3.60
CA GLU A 100 -1.23 -27.72 3.87
C GLU A 100 -1.57 -27.92 5.33
N VAL A 101 -1.61 -26.81 6.08
CA VAL A 101 -1.65 -26.83 7.54
C VAL A 101 -2.76 -25.96 8.11
N ARG A 102 -3.32 -26.38 9.23
CA ARG A 102 -4.26 -25.57 10.03
C ARG A 102 -4.13 -25.89 11.50
N ILE A 103 -4.62 -24.98 12.35
CA ILE A 103 -4.84 -25.29 13.76
C ILE A 103 -6.17 -26.00 13.87
N ARG A 104 -6.17 -27.22 14.40
CA ARG A 104 -7.38 -28.02 14.59
C ARG A 104 -8.02 -27.76 15.95
N GLU A 105 -7.20 -27.72 16.99
CA GLU A 105 -7.66 -27.65 18.38
C GLU A 105 -6.65 -26.89 19.22
N ILE A 106 -7.15 -26.15 20.20
CA ILE A 106 -6.35 -25.43 21.19
C ILE A 106 -6.90 -25.68 22.60
N THR A 107 -6.03 -25.58 23.59
CA THR A 107 -6.41 -25.56 25.00
C THR A 107 -5.86 -24.30 25.64
N HIS A 108 -6.68 -23.57 26.38
CA HIS A 108 -6.22 -22.43 27.18
C HIS A 108 -5.74 -22.91 28.56
N LEU A 109 -4.77 -22.21 29.14
CA LEU A 109 -4.26 -22.53 30.47
C LEU A 109 -5.39 -22.49 31.51
N GLY A 110 -5.70 -23.63 32.13
CA GLY A 110 -6.81 -23.78 33.08
C GLY A 110 -8.22 -23.79 32.46
N GLY A 111 -8.31 -23.81 31.13
CA GLY A 111 -9.56 -23.77 30.37
C GLY A 111 -9.99 -25.11 29.77
N LYS A 112 -11.06 -25.07 28.96
CA LYS A 112 -11.52 -26.21 28.16
C LYS A 112 -10.90 -26.17 26.76
N ASN A 113 -10.79 -27.33 26.14
CA ASN A 113 -10.38 -27.46 24.75
C ASN A 113 -11.39 -26.79 23.81
N HIS A 114 -10.89 -26.15 22.76
CA HIS A 114 -11.66 -25.54 21.70
C HIS A 114 -11.22 -26.13 20.35
N VAL A 115 -12.19 -26.66 19.59
CA VAL A 115 -11.97 -27.29 18.29
C VAL A 115 -12.45 -26.34 17.20
N TYR A 116 -11.59 -26.04 16.23
CA TYR A 116 -11.89 -25.16 15.12
C TYR A 116 -12.58 -25.89 13.96
N ASP A 117 -13.63 -25.26 13.42
CA ASP A 117 -14.37 -25.74 12.26
C ASP A 117 -13.62 -25.41 10.96
N ALA A 118 -13.27 -26.45 10.21
CA ALA A 118 -12.57 -26.31 8.94
C ALA A 118 -13.41 -25.63 7.84
N SER A 119 -14.74 -25.63 7.95
CA SER A 119 -15.63 -25.05 6.94
C SER A 119 -15.65 -23.51 6.94
N GLU A 120 -15.18 -22.90 8.03
CA GLU A 120 -15.08 -21.44 8.18
C GLU A 120 -13.68 -20.89 7.84
N GLU A 121 -12.74 -21.77 7.48
CA GLU A 121 -11.35 -21.40 7.20
C GLU A 121 -11.15 -21.00 5.73
N ILE A 122 -10.25 -20.05 5.51
CA ILE A 122 -9.74 -19.70 4.18
C ILE A 122 -8.29 -20.15 4.04
N SER A 123 -7.93 -20.65 2.86
CA SER A 123 -6.57 -21.09 2.54
C SER A 123 -5.79 -20.01 1.79
N TYR A 124 -4.52 -19.82 2.15
CA TYR A 124 -3.58 -18.97 1.45
C TYR A 124 -2.16 -19.52 1.55
N SER A 125 -1.28 -19.13 0.63
CA SER A 125 0.12 -19.54 0.65
C SER A 125 0.96 -18.60 1.50
N LEU A 126 1.83 -19.15 2.35
CA LEU A 126 2.85 -18.37 3.03
C LEU A 126 3.92 -17.94 2.02
N ALA A 127 4.22 -16.64 2.02
CA ALA A 127 5.26 -16.08 1.18
C ALA A 127 6.62 -16.67 1.57
N VAL A 128 7.43 -16.99 0.55
CA VAL A 128 8.80 -17.44 0.76
C VAL A 128 9.72 -16.23 0.75
N ILE A 129 10.29 -15.91 1.90
CA ILE A 129 11.27 -14.84 2.03
C ILE A 129 12.63 -15.47 2.34
N PRO A 130 13.56 -15.54 1.37
CA PRO A 130 14.91 -16.03 1.62
C PRO A 130 15.61 -15.24 2.73
N GLN A 131 16.45 -15.87 3.55
CA GLN A 131 17.09 -15.23 4.71
C GLN A 131 17.88 -13.97 4.34
N ASN A 132 18.61 -13.99 3.23
CA ASN A 132 19.33 -12.82 2.72
C ASN A 132 18.39 -11.66 2.33
N LYS A 133 17.18 -11.96 1.84
CA LYS A 133 16.12 -10.99 1.56
C LYS A 133 15.51 -10.48 2.86
N GLN A 134 15.26 -11.37 3.82
CA GLN A 134 14.76 -11.00 5.15
C GLN A 134 15.70 -10.02 5.86
N ILE A 135 17.02 -10.26 5.84
CA ILE A 135 18.01 -9.33 6.41
C ILE A 135 17.92 -7.95 5.75
N LYS A 136 17.75 -7.89 4.42
CA LYS A 136 17.59 -6.62 3.69
C LYS A 136 16.29 -5.91 4.07
N ILE A 137 15.19 -6.66 4.21
CA ILE A 137 13.90 -6.13 4.66
C ILE A 137 14.05 -5.55 6.06
N ASN A 138 14.64 -6.30 6.98
CA ASN A 138 14.88 -5.87 8.37
C ASN A 138 15.68 -4.57 8.44
N ASN A 139 16.78 -4.49 7.67
CA ASN A 139 17.63 -3.31 7.63
C ASN A 139 16.93 -2.09 7.02
N LEU A 140 15.98 -2.28 6.09
CA LEU A 140 15.29 -1.19 5.39
C LEU A 140 14.02 -0.73 6.08
N LEU A 141 13.24 -1.67 6.61
CA LEU A 141 11.83 -1.46 6.95
C LEU A 141 11.51 -1.83 8.41
N GLY A 142 12.46 -2.42 9.14
CA GLY A 142 12.29 -2.83 10.54
C GLY A 142 12.22 -4.35 10.73
N ASN A 143 12.61 -4.80 11.92
CA ASN A 143 12.69 -6.23 12.28
C ASN A 143 11.33 -6.91 12.46
N ASP A 144 10.26 -6.14 12.57
CA ASP A 144 8.90 -6.60 12.79
C ASP A 144 8.14 -6.92 11.49
N ILE A 145 8.81 -6.75 10.34
CA ILE A 145 8.32 -7.18 9.02
C ILE A 145 8.82 -8.60 8.72
N ILE A 146 7.96 -9.59 8.94
CA ILE A 146 8.27 -11.02 8.73
C ILE A 146 7.51 -11.63 7.55
N ALA A 147 6.59 -10.88 6.96
CA ALA A 147 5.75 -11.28 5.83
C ALA A 147 5.49 -10.06 4.92
N TYR A 148 4.84 -10.30 3.78
CA TYR A 148 4.33 -9.24 2.90
C TYR A 148 2.87 -8.93 3.22
N GLY A 149 2.49 -7.66 3.01
CA GLY A 149 1.10 -7.25 2.93
C GLY A 149 0.40 -7.95 1.77
N GLU A 150 -0.80 -8.47 2.02
CA GLU A 150 -1.55 -9.21 1.00
C GLU A 150 -3.06 -9.02 1.20
N ASN A 151 -3.78 -8.75 0.11
CA ASN A 151 -5.25 -8.67 0.15
C ASN A 151 -5.82 -10.04 -0.22
N LEU A 152 -6.59 -10.63 0.69
CA LEU A 152 -7.28 -11.91 0.48
C LEU A 152 -8.77 -11.65 0.24
N ARG A 153 -9.51 -12.65 -0.24
CA ARG A 153 -10.92 -12.47 -0.64
C ARG A 153 -11.82 -11.95 0.49
N VAL A 154 -11.63 -12.44 1.71
CA VAL A 154 -12.44 -12.09 2.90
C VAL A 154 -11.57 -11.65 4.08
N ALA A 155 -10.30 -11.33 3.82
CA ALA A 155 -9.31 -11.02 4.84
C ALA A 155 -8.17 -10.19 4.24
N TRP A 156 -7.26 -9.72 5.07
CA TRP A 156 -5.99 -9.17 4.62
C TRP A 156 -4.87 -9.55 5.58
N LYS A 157 -3.68 -9.80 5.05
CA LYS A 157 -2.49 -10.18 5.82
C LYS A 157 -1.62 -8.95 6.04
N CYS A 158 -1.21 -8.76 7.28
CA CYS A 158 -0.25 -7.74 7.67
C CYS A 158 1.19 -8.25 7.52
N VAL A 159 2.15 -7.32 7.42
CA VAL A 159 3.59 -7.62 7.40
C VAL A 159 4.13 -8.31 8.65
N CYS A 160 3.44 -8.20 9.79
CA CYS A 160 3.76 -8.96 11.00
C CYS A 160 3.27 -10.42 10.95
N GLY A 161 2.68 -10.85 9.83
CA GLY A 161 2.14 -12.21 9.63
C GLY A 161 0.67 -12.39 10.01
N ALA A 162 0.10 -11.49 10.82
CA ALA A 162 -1.30 -11.57 11.24
C ALA A 162 -2.28 -11.49 10.06
N VAL A 163 -3.29 -12.36 10.06
CA VAL A 163 -4.43 -12.32 9.14
C VAL A 163 -5.60 -11.65 9.84
N ASN A 164 -6.15 -10.62 9.20
CA ASN A 164 -7.20 -9.78 9.74
C ASN A 164 -8.47 -9.94 8.88
N PRO A 165 -9.67 -9.88 9.49
CA PRO A 165 -10.91 -9.77 8.74
C PRO A 165 -10.91 -8.59 7.76
N SER A 166 -11.64 -8.69 6.65
CA SER A 166 -11.60 -7.68 5.58
C SER A 166 -12.14 -6.31 5.99
N ASP A 167 -13.05 -6.26 6.96
CA ASP A 167 -13.69 -5.07 7.54
C ASP A 167 -12.82 -4.38 8.60
N VAL A 168 -11.85 -5.08 9.16
CA VAL A 168 -10.92 -4.54 10.16
C VAL A 168 -9.84 -3.67 9.47
N GLN A 169 -9.76 -2.39 9.86
CA GLN A 169 -8.87 -1.40 9.22
C GLN A 169 -7.45 -1.33 9.82
N GLU A 170 -7.25 -1.89 11.01
CA GLU A 170 -5.95 -1.93 11.69
C GLU A 170 -5.57 -3.37 12.01
N CYS A 171 -4.29 -3.72 11.84
CA CYS A 171 -3.82 -5.05 12.17
C CYS A 171 -4.10 -5.35 13.65
N ARG A 172 -4.78 -6.47 13.93
CA ARG A 172 -5.16 -6.84 15.30
C ARG A 172 -3.96 -7.10 16.22
N HIS A 173 -2.78 -7.34 15.64
CA HIS A 173 -1.54 -7.55 16.40
C HIS A 173 -0.64 -6.30 16.47
N CYS A 174 -0.24 -5.74 15.33
CA CYS A 174 0.74 -4.65 15.30
C CYS A 174 0.14 -3.27 15.00
N HIS A 175 -1.20 -3.17 14.98
CA HIS A 175 -1.99 -1.93 14.79
C HIS A 175 -1.69 -1.11 13.53
N ARG A 176 -0.90 -1.64 12.60
CA ARG A 176 -0.67 -1.01 11.30
C ARG A 176 -1.98 -0.89 10.53
N ASN A 177 -2.18 0.25 9.91
CA ASN A 177 -3.33 0.49 9.05
C ASN A 177 -3.28 -0.40 7.80
N LYS A 178 -4.43 -0.97 7.42
CA LYS A 178 -4.63 -1.83 6.26
C LYS A 178 -4.16 -1.19 4.96
N TYR A 179 -4.62 0.03 4.66
CA TYR A 179 -4.26 0.72 3.42
C TYR A 179 -2.79 1.06 3.37
N PHE A 180 -2.18 1.45 4.50
CA PHE A 180 -0.74 1.64 4.57
C PHE A 180 0.00 0.36 4.17
N VAL A 181 -0.35 -0.78 4.78
CA VAL A 181 0.28 -2.07 4.48
C VAL A 181 0.09 -2.48 3.02
N LEU A 182 -1.14 -2.42 2.51
CA LEU A 182 -1.45 -2.87 1.15
C LEU A 182 -0.91 -1.92 0.05
N ASN A 183 -0.72 -0.64 0.36
CA ASN A 183 -0.20 0.36 -0.60
C ASN A 183 1.31 0.60 -0.49
N ASN A 184 2.00 0.02 0.51
CA ASN A 184 3.44 0.26 0.71
C ASN A 184 4.29 -0.99 0.94
N LEU A 185 3.68 -2.09 1.40
CA LEU A 185 4.40 -3.23 1.97
C LEU A 185 3.97 -4.58 1.38
N THR A 186 3.35 -4.58 0.20
CA THR A 186 3.18 -5.79 -0.60
C THR A 186 4.53 -6.26 -1.15
N GLU A 187 4.60 -7.51 -1.59
CA GLU A 187 5.85 -8.08 -2.10
C GLU A 187 6.48 -7.21 -3.20
N SER A 188 5.70 -6.82 -4.20
CA SER A 188 6.15 -5.98 -5.31
C SER A 188 6.74 -4.65 -4.84
N LEU A 189 6.11 -4.01 -3.86
CA LEU A 189 6.53 -2.72 -3.33
C LEU A 189 7.77 -2.85 -2.45
N VAL A 190 7.85 -3.88 -1.61
CA VAL A 190 9.06 -4.18 -0.84
C VAL A 190 10.24 -4.48 -1.76
N ASN A 191 10.02 -5.25 -2.83
CA ASN A 191 11.03 -5.54 -3.83
C ASN A 191 11.53 -4.26 -4.52
N MET A 192 10.62 -3.35 -4.89
CA MET A 192 10.97 -2.06 -5.47
C MET A 192 11.81 -1.21 -4.50
N LYS A 193 11.46 -1.17 -3.21
CA LYS A 193 12.25 -0.47 -2.18
C LYS A 193 13.66 -1.05 -2.03
N ILE A 194 13.78 -2.38 -2.03
CA ILE A 194 15.09 -3.07 -1.99
C ILE A 194 15.92 -2.74 -3.24
N LEU A 195 15.31 -2.76 -4.43
CA LEU A 195 15.98 -2.41 -5.70
C LEU A 195 16.50 -0.96 -5.69
N ASN A 196 15.67 -0.02 -5.26
CA ASN A 196 16.04 1.40 -5.22
C ASN A 196 17.23 1.64 -4.28
N MET A 197 17.23 1.05 -3.08
CA MET A 197 18.37 1.17 -2.16
C MET A 197 19.66 0.55 -2.70
N LEU A 198 19.56 -0.61 -3.36
CA LEU A 198 20.73 -1.27 -3.97
C LEU A 198 21.28 -0.49 -5.17
N SER A 199 20.41 0.17 -5.94
CA SER A 199 20.83 1.04 -7.05
C SER A 199 21.61 2.27 -6.60
N GLN A 200 21.35 2.76 -5.37
CA GLN A 200 22.01 3.93 -4.79
C GLN A 200 23.36 3.60 -4.13
N THR A 201 23.63 2.33 -3.83
CA THR A 201 24.78 1.90 -3.02
C THR A 201 25.86 1.15 -3.80
N ILE A 202 25.57 0.59 -4.99
CA ILE A 202 26.51 -0.24 -5.74
C ILE A 202 26.42 0.06 -7.25
N ASN A 203 27.57 0.38 -7.87
CA ASN A 203 27.73 0.44 -9.33
C ASN A 203 27.63 -0.97 -9.94
N PHE A 204 26.41 -1.49 -10.10
CA PHE A 204 26.19 -2.76 -10.78
C PHE A 204 26.27 -2.59 -12.30
N SER A 205 26.98 -3.53 -12.94
CA SER A 205 26.89 -3.74 -14.39
C SER A 205 25.45 -4.09 -14.80
N GLU A 206 25.09 -3.86 -16.05
CA GLU A 206 23.76 -4.12 -16.61
C GLU A 206 23.32 -5.59 -16.41
N ALA A 207 24.26 -6.53 -16.50
CA ALA A 207 24.05 -7.94 -16.18
C ALA A 207 23.79 -8.18 -14.69
N GLY A 208 24.46 -7.44 -13.79
CA GLY A 208 24.22 -7.48 -12.35
C GLY A 208 22.85 -6.92 -11.96
N LYS A 209 22.40 -5.85 -12.62
CA LYS A 209 21.03 -5.31 -12.47
C LYS A 209 19.97 -6.32 -12.93
N LYS A 210 20.18 -6.97 -14.08
CA LYS A 210 19.26 -8.00 -14.60
C LYS A 210 19.17 -9.22 -13.68
N ALA A 211 20.29 -9.75 -13.21
CA ALA A 211 20.31 -10.87 -12.26
C ALA A 211 19.67 -10.50 -10.90
N LEU A 212 19.81 -9.26 -10.45
CA LEU A 212 19.20 -8.77 -9.21
C LEU A 212 17.67 -8.66 -9.32
N THR A 213 17.17 -8.10 -10.42
CA THR A 213 15.73 -7.97 -10.70
C THR A 213 15.06 -9.34 -10.85
N GLU A 214 15.72 -10.30 -11.51
CA GLU A 214 15.23 -11.69 -11.63
C GLU A 214 15.15 -12.40 -10.26
N ASN A 215 16.11 -12.20 -9.35
CA ASN A 215 16.11 -12.86 -8.04
C ASN A 215 15.16 -12.24 -7.01
N LEU A 216 14.73 -10.99 -7.19
CA LEU A 216 13.79 -10.32 -6.27
C LEU A 216 12.33 -10.55 -6.63
N THR A 217 12.04 -10.85 -7.90
CA THR A 217 10.68 -11.10 -8.44
C THR A 217 10.31 -12.58 -8.50
N LYS A 218 11.28 -13.48 -8.37
CA LYS A 218 11.03 -14.92 -8.29
C LYS A 218 10.48 -15.29 -6.92
N THR A 219 9.16 -15.21 -6.76
CA THR A 219 8.43 -16.23 -6.01
C THR A 219 8.62 -17.54 -6.77
N HIS A 220 9.76 -18.20 -6.57
CA HIS A 220 9.91 -19.56 -7.07
C HIS A 220 8.81 -20.41 -6.41
N LEU A 221 8.07 -21.18 -7.20
CA LEU A 221 7.15 -22.21 -6.70
C LEU A 221 7.86 -23.21 -5.76
N THR A 222 9.19 -23.20 -5.70
CA THR A 222 10.00 -24.01 -4.80
C THR A 222 11.05 -23.16 -4.06
N LYS A 223 11.30 -23.47 -2.78
CA LYS A 223 12.30 -22.86 -1.89
C LYS A 223 13.28 -23.91 -1.39
N ILE A 224 14.53 -23.56 -1.12
CA ILE A 224 15.46 -24.46 -0.43
C ILE A 224 15.03 -24.52 1.04
N ALA A 225 14.76 -25.72 1.56
CA ALA A 225 14.33 -25.90 2.94
C ALA A 225 15.48 -25.64 3.93
N PRO A 226 15.24 -24.88 5.01
CA PRO A 226 16.19 -24.76 6.10
C PRO A 226 16.27 -26.06 6.91
N SER A 227 17.31 -26.19 7.74
CA SER A 227 17.35 -27.21 8.80
C SER A 227 16.76 -26.64 10.10
N THR A 228 16.33 -27.51 11.01
CA THR A 228 15.85 -27.12 12.34
C THR A 228 16.90 -26.31 13.13
N ASP A 229 18.19 -26.66 13.04
CA ASP A 229 19.29 -25.91 13.68
C ASP A 229 19.37 -24.46 13.21
N VAL A 230 19.23 -24.22 11.89
CA VAL A 230 19.24 -22.86 11.32
C VAL A 230 18.04 -22.07 11.83
N LEU A 231 16.87 -22.69 11.92
CA LEU A 231 15.67 -22.03 12.42
C LEU A 231 15.80 -21.64 13.90
N ALA A 232 16.32 -22.53 14.74
CA ALA A 232 16.50 -22.28 16.18
C ALA A 232 17.44 -21.10 16.48
N THR A 233 18.37 -20.76 15.56
CA THR A 233 19.25 -19.59 15.74
C THR A 233 18.55 -18.24 15.54
N THR A 234 17.40 -18.22 14.84
CA THR A 234 16.70 -16.99 14.45
C THR A 234 15.29 -16.88 15.03
N ARG A 235 14.69 -18.01 15.42
CA ARG A 235 13.34 -18.10 15.98
C ARG A 235 13.45 -18.55 17.43
N ILE A 236 13.50 -17.58 18.33
CA ILE A 236 13.73 -17.79 19.76
C ILE A 236 12.49 -17.27 20.49
N ASN A 237 11.99 -18.05 21.45
CA ASN A 237 10.96 -17.58 22.36
C ASN A 237 11.61 -16.67 23.40
N GLU A 238 11.06 -15.47 23.62
CA GLU A 238 11.51 -14.61 24.70
C GLU A 238 11.22 -15.31 26.03
N ASP A 239 12.27 -15.74 26.75
CA ASP A 239 12.14 -16.20 28.13
C ASP A 239 11.90 -14.99 29.04
N GLU A 240 10.88 -15.03 29.89
CA GLU A 240 10.80 -14.12 31.03
C GLU A 240 12.02 -14.34 31.93
N ASP A 241 12.74 -13.25 32.18
CA ASP A 241 13.92 -13.16 33.01
C ASP A 241 13.58 -13.63 34.45
N LYS A 242 13.75 -14.94 34.73
CA LYS A 242 13.68 -15.49 36.09
C LYS A 242 14.92 -15.06 36.87
N SER A 243 14.98 -13.79 37.26
CA SER A 243 16.04 -13.28 38.12
C SER A 243 15.95 -13.97 39.49
N LYS A 244 16.93 -14.83 39.76
CA LYS A 244 17.14 -15.43 41.09
C LYS A 244 17.67 -14.36 42.03
N SER A 245 16.79 -13.82 42.87
CA SER A 245 17.14 -13.03 44.03
C SER A 245 18.14 -13.78 44.93
N LYS A 246 19.36 -13.26 45.05
CA LYS A 246 20.28 -13.56 46.13
C LYS A 246 20.51 -12.29 46.93
N ASN A 247 19.97 -12.29 48.15
CA ASN A 247 20.28 -11.29 49.17
C ASN A 247 21.79 -11.21 49.42
N LYS A 248 22.31 -9.98 49.48
CA LYS A 248 23.35 -9.59 50.44
C LYS A 248 23.14 -8.15 50.88
N VAL A 249 23.13 -7.99 52.20
CA VAL A 249 23.08 -6.73 52.95
C VAL A 249 24.38 -5.96 52.76
N LEU A 250 24.32 -4.64 52.53
CA LEU A 250 25.27 -3.67 53.12
C LEU A 250 24.77 -2.20 53.06
N THR A 251 24.44 -1.68 54.25
CA THR A 251 24.63 -0.34 54.85
C THR A 251 24.69 0.97 54.02
N ASN A 252 23.72 1.85 54.30
CA ASN A 252 23.75 3.31 54.58
C ASN A 252 24.50 4.35 53.72
N THR A 253 25.07 4.02 52.55
CA THR A 253 25.40 5.02 51.51
C THR A 253 24.41 5.03 50.34
N LEU A 254 23.39 4.16 50.37
CA LEU A 254 22.42 3.94 49.30
C LEU A 254 21.34 5.02 49.19
N LEU A 255 21.01 5.73 50.27
CA LEU A 255 19.82 6.60 50.31
C LEU A 255 19.93 7.86 49.45
N VAL A 256 21.12 8.45 49.31
CA VAL A 256 21.32 9.67 48.51
C VAL A 256 21.39 9.35 47.01
N THR A 257 22.07 8.26 46.63
CA THR A 257 22.15 7.79 45.24
C THR A 257 20.81 7.24 44.75
N VAL A 258 20.09 6.49 45.59
CA VAL A 258 18.74 6.01 45.29
C VAL A 258 17.75 7.18 45.20
N SER A 259 17.85 8.21 46.03
CA SER A 259 16.99 9.40 45.91
C SER A 259 17.26 10.19 44.62
N LEU A 260 18.51 10.28 44.16
CA LEU A 260 18.86 10.93 42.89
C LEU A 260 18.36 10.11 41.70
N ILE A 261 18.52 8.78 41.74
CA ILE A 261 18.01 7.85 40.72
C ILE A 261 16.48 7.86 40.69
N ILE A 262 15.82 7.89 41.86
CA ILE A 262 14.36 8.03 41.97
C ILE A 262 13.91 9.39 41.43
N PHE A 263 14.63 10.48 41.69
CA PHE A 263 14.27 11.81 41.16
C PHE A 263 14.45 11.88 39.64
N ILE A 264 15.50 11.26 39.10
CA ILE A 264 15.72 11.11 37.65
C ILE A 264 14.65 10.20 37.03
N LEU A 265 14.29 9.09 37.69
CA LEU A 265 13.21 8.19 37.25
C LEU A 265 11.85 8.87 37.30
N ILE A 266 11.54 9.63 38.36
CA ILE A 266 10.30 10.40 38.49
C ILE A 266 10.26 11.52 37.46
N SER A 267 11.36 12.24 37.21
CA SER A 267 11.39 13.28 36.17
C SER A 267 11.23 12.67 34.77
N HIS A 268 11.85 11.51 34.52
CA HIS A 268 11.70 10.78 33.26
C HIS A 268 10.28 10.24 33.09
N LEU A 269 9.64 9.78 34.17
CA LEU A 269 8.27 9.27 34.18
C LEU A 269 7.23 10.41 34.01
N ILE A 270 7.47 11.59 34.60
CA ILE A 270 6.66 12.80 34.36
C ILE A 270 6.82 13.31 32.92
N MET A 271 8.04 13.29 32.37
CA MET A 271 8.28 13.62 30.95
C MET A 271 7.57 12.64 30.01
N ASN A 272 7.67 11.34 30.26
CA ASN A 272 7.00 10.31 29.44
C ASN A 272 5.46 10.42 29.55
N PHE A 273 4.93 10.73 30.74
CA PHE A 273 3.49 10.95 30.94
C PHE A 273 2.97 12.18 30.19
N ASN A 274 3.70 13.30 30.23
CA ASN A 274 3.34 14.51 29.48
C ASN A 274 3.41 14.30 27.96
N GLN A 275 4.38 13.52 27.46
CA GLN A 275 4.48 13.20 26.03
C GLN A 275 3.34 12.30 25.57
N SER A 276 3.02 11.25 26.33
CA SER A 276 1.87 10.38 26.06
C SER A 276 0.55 11.18 26.06
N ASN A 277 0.35 12.06 27.04
CA ASN A 277 -0.82 12.92 27.09
C ASN A 277 -0.92 13.89 25.89
N ASN A 278 0.19 14.50 25.47
CA ASN A 278 0.22 15.36 24.28
C ASN A 278 -0.08 14.58 23.00
N PHE A 279 0.41 13.35 22.89
CA PHE A 279 0.12 12.45 21.77
C PHE A 279 -1.38 12.12 21.68
N TYR A 280 -2.02 11.73 22.79
CA TYR A 280 -3.46 11.45 22.81
C TYR A 280 -4.30 12.70 22.54
N LYS A 281 -3.92 13.87 23.08
CA LYS A 281 -4.58 15.14 22.77
C LYS A 281 -4.45 15.52 21.30
N ALA A 282 -3.30 15.28 20.68
CA ALA A 282 -3.13 15.52 19.25
C ALA A 282 -4.04 14.63 18.41
N LYS A 283 -4.20 13.34 18.75
CA LYS A 283 -5.16 12.44 18.07
C LYS A 283 -6.61 12.92 18.23
N ASP A 284 -6.99 13.37 19.42
CA ASP A 284 -8.31 13.96 19.68
C ASP A 284 -8.52 15.25 18.87
N TYR A 285 -7.48 16.09 18.72
CA TYR A 285 -7.53 17.30 17.91
C TYR A 285 -7.68 17.00 16.42
N ILE A 286 -6.97 15.99 15.88
CA ILE A 286 -7.17 15.53 14.50
C ILE A 286 -8.63 15.08 14.29
N ALA A 287 -9.19 14.32 15.24
CA ALA A 287 -10.57 13.86 15.16
C ALA A 287 -11.61 15.00 15.22
N LYS A 288 -11.23 16.14 15.81
CA LYS A 288 -12.10 17.33 15.95
C LYS A 288 -11.85 18.40 14.88
N GLY A 289 -11.03 18.12 13.87
CA GLY A 289 -10.69 19.10 12.81
C GLY A 289 -9.69 20.18 13.25
N LYS A 290 -9.07 20.06 14.42
CA LYS A 290 -8.09 21.02 14.96
C LYS A 290 -6.67 20.66 14.54
N TYR A 291 -6.44 20.66 13.22
CA TYR A 291 -5.24 20.08 12.63
C TYR A 291 -3.97 20.84 13.01
N GLN A 292 -4.01 22.18 13.01
CA GLN A 292 -2.86 23.01 13.33
C GLN A 292 -2.42 22.81 14.79
N GLU A 293 -3.37 22.75 15.73
CA GLU A 293 -3.09 22.48 17.14
C GLU A 293 -2.59 21.04 17.36
N ALA A 294 -3.04 20.08 16.55
CA ALA A 294 -2.54 18.71 16.58
C ALA A 294 -1.08 18.63 16.14
N VAL A 295 -0.72 19.28 15.02
CA VAL A 295 0.67 19.33 14.52
C VAL A 295 1.59 19.96 15.58
N GLN A 296 1.19 21.10 16.15
CA GLN A 296 1.97 21.78 17.21
C GLN A 296 2.18 20.92 18.46
N LEU A 297 1.25 20.03 18.80
CA LEU A 297 1.40 19.09 19.92
C LEU A 297 2.35 17.94 19.57
N LEU A 298 2.28 17.42 18.34
CA LEU A 298 3.12 16.33 17.85
C LEU A 298 4.59 16.75 17.66
N GLU A 299 4.84 17.97 17.17
CA GLU A 299 6.19 18.51 16.99
C GLU A 299 6.93 18.76 18.32
N LYS A 300 6.20 18.90 19.43
CA LYS A 300 6.76 19.07 20.78
C LYS A 300 7.20 17.76 21.45
N ILE A 301 6.89 16.61 20.84
CA ILE A 301 7.30 15.29 21.32
C ILE A 301 8.76 15.02 20.93
N GLN A 302 9.51 14.29 21.77
CA GLN A 302 10.96 14.11 21.60
C GLN A 302 11.32 13.43 20.25
N PRO A 303 12.52 13.70 19.68
CA PRO A 303 12.93 13.15 18.39
C PRO A 303 13.07 11.62 18.34
N SER A 304 13.24 10.95 19.49
CA SER A 304 13.32 9.49 19.60
C SER A 304 12.02 8.79 19.19
N ASP A 305 10.89 9.49 19.28
CA ASP A 305 9.54 8.97 19.02
C ASP A 305 9.02 9.43 17.65
N LYS A 306 9.89 10.02 16.81
CA LYS A 306 9.56 10.52 15.46
C LYS A 306 8.88 9.49 14.57
N PHE A 307 9.13 8.20 14.79
CA PHE A 307 8.48 7.12 14.04
C PHE A 307 6.95 7.08 14.24
N GLU A 308 6.46 7.47 15.43
CA GLU A 308 5.02 7.47 15.74
C GLU A 308 4.35 8.83 15.46
N THR A 309 5.10 9.93 15.59
CA THR A 309 4.55 11.29 15.44
C THR A 309 4.54 11.76 14.00
N GLN A 310 5.54 11.42 13.19
CA GLN A 310 5.66 11.87 11.80
C GLN A 310 4.45 11.46 10.93
N PRO A 311 3.94 10.21 10.98
CA PRO A 311 2.76 9.84 10.19
C PRO A 311 1.50 10.59 10.61
N LEU A 312 1.39 10.96 11.90
CA LEU A 312 0.27 11.75 12.41
C LEU A 312 0.38 13.22 12.01
N ILE A 313 1.59 13.77 11.95
CA ILE A 313 1.85 15.11 11.41
C ILE A 313 1.47 15.14 9.93
N GLU A 314 1.97 14.21 9.12
CA GLU A 314 1.64 14.12 7.69
C GLU A 314 0.14 13.93 7.46
N LYS A 315 -0.53 13.13 8.30
CA LYS A 315 -1.98 12.97 8.25
C LYS A 315 -2.70 14.28 8.58
N ALA A 316 -2.30 14.96 9.65
CA ALA A 316 -2.90 16.23 10.05
C ALA A 316 -2.70 17.31 8.99
N GLU A 317 -1.52 17.37 8.36
CA GLU A 317 -1.23 18.31 7.26
C GLU A 317 -2.08 18.03 6.02
N LYS A 318 -2.23 16.76 5.63
CA LYS A 318 -3.12 16.39 4.50
C LYS A 318 -4.58 16.72 4.77
N LEU A 319 -5.05 16.47 5.99
CA LEU A 319 -6.42 16.81 6.38
C LEU A 319 -6.61 18.33 6.48
N MET A 320 -5.59 19.07 6.91
CA MET A 320 -5.61 20.54 6.87
C MET A 320 -5.66 21.08 5.44
N GLU A 321 -4.92 20.48 4.49
CA GLU A 321 -5.02 20.85 3.08
C GLU A 321 -6.40 20.53 2.49
N SER A 322 -6.95 19.35 2.83
CA SER A 322 -8.30 18.94 2.45
C SER A 322 -9.39 19.88 2.99
N ASP A 323 -9.28 20.30 4.25
CA ASP A 323 -10.21 21.25 4.87
C ASP A 323 -10.13 22.65 4.23
N ASN A 324 -8.93 23.06 3.84
CA ASN A 324 -8.74 24.28 3.05
C ASN A 324 -9.36 24.17 1.64
N LEU A 325 -9.24 23.02 0.99
CA LEU A 325 -9.89 22.76 -0.31
C LEU A 325 -11.41 22.85 -0.17
N PHE A 326 -11.97 22.25 0.88
CA PHE A 326 -13.40 22.34 1.20
C PHE A 326 -13.84 23.81 1.41
N SER A 327 -13.11 24.56 2.22
CA SER A 327 -13.39 25.98 2.50
C SER A 327 -13.34 26.84 1.23
N ARG A 328 -12.36 26.61 0.35
CA ARG A 328 -12.27 27.32 -0.95
C ARG A 328 -13.40 26.93 -1.88
N ALA A 329 -13.77 25.64 -1.91
CA ALA A 329 -14.89 25.17 -2.71
C ALA A 329 -16.21 25.84 -2.29
N LYS A 330 -16.42 26.03 -0.98
CA LYS A 330 -17.56 26.77 -0.44
C LYS A 330 -17.60 28.22 -0.90
N THR A 331 -16.48 28.94 -0.83
CA THR A 331 -16.38 30.30 -1.36
C THR A 331 -16.71 30.35 -2.85
N TYR A 332 -16.14 29.45 -3.66
CA TYR A 332 -16.44 29.39 -5.10
C TYR A 332 -17.90 29.06 -5.38
N PHE A 333 -18.51 28.20 -4.57
CA PHE A 333 -19.92 27.87 -4.66
C PHE A 333 -20.80 29.10 -4.40
N ASP A 334 -20.51 29.85 -3.34
CA ASP A 334 -21.24 31.07 -2.98
C ASP A 334 -21.08 32.17 -4.05
N GLU A 335 -19.91 32.25 -4.69
CA GLU A 335 -19.62 33.11 -5.84
C GLU A 335 -20.26 32.62 -7.16
N LYS A 336 -20.96 31.48 -7.14
CA LYS A 336 -21.54 30.79 -8.31
C LYS A 336 -20.51 30.35 -9.35
N ASN A 337 -19.25 30.25 -8.95
CA ASN A 337 -18.18 29.65 -9.76
C ASN A 337 -18.19 28.13 -9.59
N TYR A 338 -19.20 27.51 -10.18
CA TYR A 338 -19.49 26.08 -10.04
C TYR A 338 -18.34 25.18 -10.52
N THR A 339 -17.62 25.57 -11.56
CA THR A 339 -16.46 24.81 -12.08
C THR A 339 -15.34 24.75 -11.05
N ALA A 340 -14.95 25.90 -10.47
CA ALA A 340 -13.90 25.94 -9.46
C ALA A 340 -14.35 25.26 -8.16
N ALA A 341 -15.63 25.40 -7.78
CA ALA A 341 -16.20 24.70 -6.64
C ALA A 341 -16.12 23.18 -6.82
N LEU A 342 -16.55 22.65 -7.98
CA LEU A 342 -16.53 21.22 -8.28
C LEU A 342 -15.12 20.62 -8.23
N ILE A 343 -14.14 21.32 -8.81
CA ILE A 343 -12.72 20.89 -8.81
C ILE A 343 -12.19 20.80 -7.37
N ASN A 344 -12.52 21.76 -6.51
CA ASN A 344 -12.02 21.76 -5.14
C ASN A 344 -12.78 20.74 -4.27
N TYR A 345 -14.12 20.63 -4.38
CA TYR A 345 -14.88 19.60 -3.66
C TYR A 345 -14.44 18.18 -4.03
N LYS A 346 -14.15 17.90 -5.32
CA LYS A 346 -13.67 16.58 -5.76
C LYS A 346 -12.32 16.18 -5.15
N LYS A 347 -11.51 17.16 -4.72
CA LYS A 347 -10.20 16.94 -4.10
C LYS A 347 -10.25 16.79 -2.57
N VAL A 348 -11.42 16.99 -1.95
CA VAL A 348 -11.61 16.75 -0.51
C VAL A 348 -11.45 15.26 -0.24
N LEU A 349 -10.64 14.92 0.76
CA LEU A 349 -10.28 13.54 1.08
C LEU A 349 -11.42 12.80 1.79
N PRO A 350 -11.63 11.49 1.55
CA PRO A 350 -12.63 10.69 2.26
C PRO A 350 -12.48 10.69 3.79
N GLU A 351 -11.27 10.87 4.29
CA GLU A 351 -10.95 10.93 5.71
C GLU A 351 -11.21 12.31 6.35
N ASP A 352 -11.59 13.31 5.56
CA ASP A 352 -11.97 14.65 6.03
C ASP A 352 -13.38 14.64 6.65
N LEU A 353 -13.57 15.40 7.73
CA LEU A 353 -14.86 15.49 8.41
C LEU A 353 -15.95 16.13 7.54
N HIS A 354 -15.57 16.93 6.56
CA HIS A 354 -16.46 17.60 5.61
C HIS A 354 -16.67 16.81 4.30
N TYR A 355 -16.10 15.61 4.17
CA TYR A 355 -16.16 14.85 2.92
C TYR A 355 -17.59 14.59 2.44
N GLN A 356 -18.49 14.19 3.35
CA GLN A 356 -19.88 13.93 2.98
C GLN A 356 -20.58 15.20 2.48
N GLU A 357 -20.35 16.33 3.15
CA GLU A 357 -20.89 17.63 2.72
C GLU A 357 -20.31 18.03 1.35
N ALA A 358 -19.03 17.74 1.09
CA ALA A 358 -18.43 17.95 -0.23
C ALA A 358 -19.11 17.10 -1.32
N GLN A 359 -19.42 15.83 -1.04
CA GLN A 359 -20.14 14.96 -1.98
C GLN A 359 -21.57 15.46 -2.25
N ASP A 360 -22.29 15.87 -1.21
CA ASP A 360 -23.64 16.43 -1.33
C ASP A 360 -23.61 17.71 -2.20
N LYS A 361 -22.59 18.56 -2.01
CA LYS A 361 -22.39 19.76 -2.84
C LYS A 361 -21.99 19.46 -4.28
N ILE A 362 -21.24 18.39 -4.54
CA ILE A 362 -20.95 17.95 -5.92
C ILE A 362 -22.25 17.59 -6.63
N SER A 363 -23.14 16.81 -5.99
CA SER A 363 -24.44 16.47 -6.55
C SER A 363 -25.34 17.69 -6.77
N GLU A 364 -25.35 18.64 -5.83
CA GLU A 364 -26.11 19.89 -5.98
C GLU A 364 -25.60 20.73 -7.17
N ILE A 365 -24.28 20.86 -7.32
CA ILE A 365 -23.69 21.59 -8.46
C ILE A 365 -24.00 20.87 -9.77
N GLU A 366 -23.88 19.55 -9.81
CA GLU A 366 -24.20 18.74 -10.99
C GLU A 366 -25.63 19.04 -11.45
N GLU A 367 -26.61 18.98 -10.55
CA GLU A 367 -28.01 19.28 -10.86
C GLU A 367 -28.19 20.71 -11.41
N LEU A 368 -27.54 21.71 -10.80
CA LEU A 368 -27.59 23.10 -11.27
C LEU A 368 -27.02 23.25 -12.68
N VAL A 369 -25.90 22.59 -12.98
CA VAL A 369 -25.25 22.64 -14.30
C VAL A 369 -26.09 21.90 -15.36
N ILE A 370 -26.64 20.73 -15.02
CA ILE A 370 -27.55 19.97 -15.88
C ILE A 370 -28.80 20.79 -16.19
N ASN A 371 -29.42 21.42 -15.20
CA ASN A 371 -30.61 22.25 -15.41
C ASN A 371 -30.31 23.48 -16.27
N ARG A 372 -29.11 24.07 -16.13
CA ARG A 372 -28.65 25.14 -17.03
C ARG A 372 -28.53 24.66 -18.47
N ALA A 373 -28.01 23.45 -18.70
CA ALA A 373 -27.94 22.86 -20.04
C ALA A 373 -29.35 22.59 -20.61
N LYS A 374 -30.26 22.01 -19.82
CA LYS A 374 -31.67 21.81 -20.22
C LYS A 374 -32.35 23.12 -20.63
N ASN A 375 -32.18 24.19 -19.85
CA ASN A 375 -32.69 25.52 -20.19
C ASN A 375 -32.12 26.06 -21.51
N ARG A 376 -30.85 25.77 -21.85
CA ARG A 376 -30.28 26.18 -23.14
C ARG A 376 -30.93 25.46 -24.31
N ILE A 377 -31.23 24.17 -24.16
CA ILE A 377 -31.97 23.38 -25.15
C ILE A 377 -33.37 23.98 -25.36
N GLU A 378 -34.10 24.23 -24.28
CA GLU A 378 -35.47 24.79 -24.34
C GLU A 378 -35.51 26.18 -25.00
N ASN A 379 -34.45 26.97 -24.85
CA ASN A 379 -34.30 28.29 -25.47
C ASN A 379 -33.71 28.24 -26.89
N GLY A 380 -33.56 27.06 -27.49
CA GLY A 380 -33.12 26.90 -28.88
C GLY A 380 -31.61 27.01 -29.10
N ASP A 381 -30.80 26.84 -28.06
CA ASP A 381 -29.33 26.88 -28.13
C ASP A 381 -28.71 25.53 -27.69
N PRO A 382 -28.87 24.47 -28.51
CA PRO A 382 -28.39 23.13 -28.17
C PRO A 382 -26.86 23.02 -28.19
N TYR A 383 -26.15 23.88 -28.92
CA TYR A 383 -24.68 23.86 -28.97
C TYR A 383 -24.06 24.32 -27.65
N GLU A 384 -24.58 25.40 -27.08
CA GLU A 384 -24.13 25.86 -25.77
C GLU A 384 -24.47 24.84 -24.67
N ALA A 385 -25.59 24.13 -24.79
CA ALA A 385 -25.91 23.00 -23.91
C ALA A 385 -24.87 21.87 -24.00
N VAL A 386 -24.44 21.49 -25.21
CA VAL A 386 -23.37 20.50 -25.40
C VAL A 386 -22.06 20.96 -24.75
N ASN A 387 -21.66 22.21 -24.93
CA ASN A 387 -20.44 22.75 -24.34
C ASN A 387 -20.46 22.67 -22.81
N ILE A 388 -21.58 23.08 -22.19
CA ILE A 388 -21.78 23.01 -20.74
C ILE A 388 -21.64 21.57 -20.23
N LEU A 389 -22.25 20.60 -20.92
CA LEU A 389 -22.24 19.20 -20.52
C LEU A 389 -20.87 18.54 -20.73
N LEU A 390 -20.15 18.89 -21.78
CA LEU A 390 -18.78 18.41 -22.00
C LEU A 390 -17.83 18.96 -20.93
N SER A 391 -17.93 20.25 -20.59
CA SER A 391 -17.15 20.85 -19.49
C SER A 391 -17.47 20.20 -18.13
N LEU A 392 -18.72 19.80 -17.91
CA LEU A 392 -19.09 19.02 -16.71
C LEU A 392 -18.43 17.63 -16.74
N GLN A 393 -18.48 16.91 -17.85
CA GLN A 393 -17.88 15.58 -18.00
C GLN A 393 -16.35 15.57 -17.91
N GLU A 394 -15.68 16.67 -18.23
CA GLU A 394 -14.23 16.80 -18.00
C GLU A 394 -13.88 16.71 -16.50
N ILE A 395 -14.80 17.11 -15.63
CA ILE A 395 -14.58 17.15 -14.17
C ILE A 395 -15.30 15.99 -13.47
N LEU A 396 -16.48 15.59 -13.94
CA LEU A 396 -17.29 14.46 -13.47
C LEU A 396 -17.63 13.50 -14.63
N PRO A 397 -16.66 12.69 -15.11
CA PRO A 397 -16.88 11.75 -16.20
C PRO A 397 -17.95 10.69 -15.89
N GLU A 398 -18.22 10.42 -14.62
CA GLU A 398 -19.21 9.47 -14.11
C GLU A 398 -20.66 9.97 -14.17
N SER A 399 -20.91 11.22 -14.57
CA SER A 399 -22.27 11.78 -14.67
C SER A 399 -23.11 11.05 -15.74
N ALA A 400 -24.00 10.18 -15.28
CA ALA A 400 -24.92 9.44 -16.14
C ALA A 400 -25.93 10.38 -16.82
N GLU A 401 -26.38 11.41 -16.10
CA GLU A 401 -27.36 12.37 -16.63
C GLU A 401 -26.73 13.28 -17.70
N ALA A 402 -25.50 13.75 -17.51
CA ALA A 402 -24.80 14.51 -18.54
C ALA A 402 -24.61 13.69 -19.81
N SER A 403 -24.23 12.41 -19.64
CA SER A 403 -24.03 11.47 -20.75
C SER A 403 -25.32 11.22 -21.53
N SER A 404 -26.41 10.96 -20.83
CA SER A 404 -27.73 10.73 -21.43
C SER A 404 -28.23 11.98 -22.18
N LEU A 405 -28.10 13.15 -21.56
CA LEU A 405 -28.55 14.41 -22.16
C LEU A 405 -27.72 14.76 -23.41
N LEU A 406 -26.40 14.59 -23.37
CA LEU A 406 -25.52 14.75 -24.55
C LEU A 406 -25.92 13.84 -25.71
N SER A 407 -26.20 12.57 -25.44
CA SER A 407 -26.68 11.63 -26.47
C SER A 407 -28.01 12.08 -27.06
N SER A 408 -28.94 12.55 -26.22
CA SER A 408 -30.25 13.02 -26.68
C SER A 408 -30.15 14.25 -27.60
N ILE A 409 -29.31 15.23 -27.26
CA ILE A 409 -29.09 16.44 -28.07
C ILE A 409 -28.49 16.07 -29.43
N LYS A 410 -27.46 15.23 -29.45
CA LYS A 410 -26.79 14.78 -30.67
C LYS A 410 -27.70 13.97 -31.60
N SER A 411 -28.72 13.31 -31.06
CA SER A 411 -29.72 12.56 -31.84
C SER A 411 -30.86 13.42 -32.40
N SER A 412 -30.95 14.70 -32.02
CA SER A 412 -32.03 15.60 -32.47
C SER A 412 -31.78 16.15 -33.89
N SER A 413 -32.82 16.20 -34.73
CA SER A 413 -32.71 16.58 -36.15
C SER A 413 -32.33 18.04 -36.40
N ASP A 414 -32.52 18.92 -35.42
CA ASP A 414 -32.25 20.37 -35.55
C ASP A 414 -30.77 20.69 -35.30
N TYR A 415 -30.10 19.95 -34.41
CA TYR A 415 -28.64 20.01 -34.21
C TYR A 415 -27.87 19.53 -35.45
N VAL A 416 -28.38 18.48 -36.13
CA VAL A 416 -27.77 17.90 -37.34
C VAL A 416 -27.89 18.84 -38.56
N LYS A 417 -28.89 19.74 -38.59
CA LYS A 417 -29.12 20.66 -39.72
C LYS A 417 -28.29 21.95 -39.65
N GLN A 418 -27.88 22.39 -38.48
CA GLN A 418 -27.14 23.66 -38.28
C GLN A 418 -25.62 23.49 -38.16
N ASN A 419 -25.09 22.26 -38.18
CA ASN A 419 -23.65 21.99 -38.14
C ASN A 419 -23.17 21.42 -39.49
N PRO A 420 -22.61 22.22 -40.43
CA PRO A 420 -22.08 21.72 -41.70
C PRO A 420 -20.76 20.93 -41.55
N TYR A 421 -20.28 20.70 -40.32
CA TYR A 421 -18.98 20.14 -40.00
C TYR A 421 -19.02 18.84 -39.18
N ASP A 422 -20.11 18.08 -39.22
CA ASP A 422 -20.08 16.68 -38.79
C ASP A 422 -19.80 15.77 -39.99
N ILE A 423 -18.53 15.73 -40.40
CA ILE A 423 -17.97 14.53 -41.04
C ILE A 423 -18.13 13.43 -39.99
N GLU A 424 -18.84 12.35 -40.30
CA GLU A 424 -18.81 11.12 -39.49
C GLU A 424 -17.35 10.85 -39.07
N GLU A 425 -17.05 10.94 -37.77
CA GLU A 425 -15.70 10.68 -37.26
C GLU A 425 -15.25 9.31 -37.79
N SER A 426 -14.28 9.34 -38.72
CA SER A 426 -13.68 8.14 -39.29
C SER A 426 -13.36 7.15 -38.17
N PRO A 427 -13.59 5.83 -38.36
CA PRO A 427 -13.23 4.79 -37.40
C PRO A 427 -11.79 4.92 -36.85
N GLU A 428 -10.91 5.54 -37.65
CA GLU A 428 -9.52 5.84 -37.32
C GLU A 428 -9.37 6.89 -36.21
N TYR A 429 -10.23 7.92 -36.16
CA TYR A 429 -10.23 8.97 -35.12
C TYR A 429 -10.73 8.45 -33.76
N LYS A 430 -11.76 7.60 -33.75
CA LYS A 430 -12.24 6.92 -32.53
C LYS A 430 -11.20 5.96 -31.98
N LYS A 431 -10.51 5.22 -32.87
CA LYS A 431 -9.39 4.36 -32.50
C LYS A 431 -8.26 5.17 -31.87
N ASN A 432 -7.89 6.30 -32.47
CA ASN A 432 -6.82 7.17 -31.96
C ASN A 432 -7.16 7.78 -30.58
N ARG A 433 -8.41 8.18 -30.33
CA ARG A 433 -8.81 8.72 -29.00
C ARG A 433 -8.82 7.66 -27.90
N ALA A 434 -9.31 6.45 -28.20
CA ALA A 434 -9.26 5.33 -27.26
C ALA A 434 -7.80 4.90 -26.97
N GLU A 435 -6.96 4.89 -28.00
CA GLU A 435 -5.53 4.61 -27.87
C GLU A 435 -4.82 5.67 -27.01
N MET A 436 -5.09 6.96 -27.25
CA MET A 436 -4.56 8.05 -26.42
C MET A 436 -5.05 8.00 -24.98
N SER A 437 -6.31 7.62 -24.74
CA SER A 437 -6.81 7.41 -23.38
C SER A 437 -6.14 6.23 -22.69
N ASN A 438 -5.88 5.14 -23.41
CA ASN A 438 -5.15 4.00 -22.87
C ASN A 438 -3.70 4.35 -22.57
N ILE A 439 -3.03 5.09 -23.45
CA ILE A 439 -1.66 5.57 -23.22
C ILE A 439 -1.61 6.50 -22.00
N ALA A 440 -2.56 7.44 -21.88
CA ALA A 440 -2.64 8.33 -20.72
C ALA A 440 -2.84 7.55 -19.40
N ASN A 441 -3.77 6.60 -19.39
CA ASN A 441 -4.00 5.73 -18.23
C ASN A 441 -2.79 4.87 -17.89
N ASN A 442 -2.08 4.36 -18.90
CA ASN A 442 -0.88 3.55 -18.70
C ASN A 442 0.33 4.38 -18.23
N LEU A 443 0.33 5.70 -18.46
CA LEU A 443 1.36 6.61 -17.97
C LEU A 443 1.12 7.01 -16.52
N LEU A 444 -0.13 7.05 -16.05
CA LEU A 444 -0.46 7.38 -14.66
C LEU A 444 0.27 6.46 -13.67
N HIS A 445 0.86 7.07 -12.64
CA HIS A 445 1.60 6.40 -11.57
C HIS A 445 2.81 5.58 -12.04
N THR A 446 3.33 5.88 -13.24
CA THR A 446 4.55 5.24 -13.75
C THR A 446 5.77 6.12 -13.56
N PHE A 447 6.92 5.47 -13.49
CA PHE A 447 8.22 6.12 -13.61
C PHE A 447 8.65 6.12 -15.07
N GLN A 448 8.97 7.29 -15.58
CA GLN A 448 9.43 7.55 -16.94
C GLN A 448 10.80 8.24 -16.89
N LYS A 449 11.49 8.26 -18.03
CA LYS A 449 12.74 9.00 -18.20
C LYS A 449 12.64 9.97 -19.36
N VAL A 450 13.28 11.12 -19.22
CA VAL A 450 13.49 12.03 -20.35
C VAL A 450 14.37 11.34 -21.40
N GLN A 451 13.89 11.24 -22.64
CA GLN A 451 14.58 10.62 -23.77
C GLN A 451 15.04 11.63 -24.83
N THR A 452 14.61 12.90 -24.77
CA THR A 452 14.93 13.92 -25.78
C THR A 452 15.67 15.11 -25.18
N ASP A 453 16.50 15.76 -25.99
CA ASP A 453 17.03 17.09 -25.68
C ASP A 453 15.88 18.12 -25.76
N LYS A 454 15.80 19.05 -24.79
CA LYS A 454 14.74 20.08 -24.64
C LYS A 454 13.42 19.60 -24.02
N ALA A 455 13.50 18.85 -22.92
CA ALA A 455 12.34 18.45 -22.15
C ALA A 455 11.86 19.57 -21.20
N ASN A 456 11.03 20.46 -21.74
CA ASN A 456 10.52 21.61 -20.98
C ASN A 456 9.45 21.20 -19.98
N LEU A 457 9.75 21.38 -18.69
CA LEU A 457 8.81 21.28 -17.59
C LEU A 457 8.10 22.63 -17.44
N ARG A 458 6.78 22.63 -17.39
CA ARG A 458 5.97 23.85 -17.46
C ARG A 458 5.01 23.99 -16.27
N THR A 459 4.50 25.20 -16.06
CA THR A 459 3.55 25.49 -14.97
C THR A 459 2.15 24.98 -15.25
N SER A 460 1.79 24.65 -16.50
CA SER A 460 0.47 24.15 -16.89
C SER A 460 0.54 23.22 -18.11
N PRO A 461 -0.49 22.38 -18.36
CA PRO A 461 -0.52 21.45 -19.50
C PRO A 461 -0.81 22.18 -20.82
N SER A 462 0.13 23.01 -21.27
CA SER A 462 0.03 23.79 -22.51
C SER A 462 1.42 24.23 -23.00
N ILE A 463 1.62 24.27 -24.32
CA ILE A 463 2.85 24.79 -24.95
C ILE A 463 3.08 26.28 -24.62
N GLU A 464 2.01 27.05 -24.40
CA GLU A 464 2.10 28.49 -24.17
C GLU A 464 2.38 28.84 -22.70
N SER A 465 2.36 27.85 -21.81
CA SER A 465 2.60 28.08 -20.37
C SER A 465 4.07 28.28 -20.04
N GLU A 466 4.36 29.00 -18.96
CA GLU A 466 5.73 29.32 -18.53
C GLU A 466 6.56 28.06 -18.28
N ILE A 467 7.84 28.10 -18.69
CA ILE A 467 8.79 27.01 -18.47
C ILE A 467 9.38 27.16 -17.06
N VAL A 468 9.16 26.15 -16.23
CA VAL A 468 9.76 26.05 -14.88
C VAL A 468 11.25 25.76 -15.02
N THR A 469 11.59 24.74 -15.80
CA THR A 469 12.97 24.37 -16.14
C THR A 469 13.00 23.48 -17.38
N THR A 470 14.18 23.24 -17.94
CA THR A 470 14.40 22.29 -19.03
C THR A 470 15.22 21.12 -18.51
N LEU A 471 14.63 19.94 -18.47
CA LEU A 471 15.27 18.76 -17.90
C LEU A 471 16.24 18.11 -18.90
N PRO A 472 17.43 17.68 -18.45
CA PRO A 472 18.37 16.92 -19.27
C PRO A 472 17.86 15.49 -19.53
N ILE A 473 18.42 14.84 -20.56
CA ILE A 473 18.20 13.42 -20.86
C ILE A 473 18.54 12.58 -19.62
N ASP A 474 17.84 11.46 -19.45
CA ASP A 474 17.91 10.54 -18.31
C ASP A 474 17.35 11.04 -16.98
N SER A 475 16.82 12.27 -16.91
CA SER A 475 16.07 12.77 -15.74
C SER A 475 14.88 11.88 -15.44
N ASP A 476 14.66 11.58 -14.16
CA ASP A 476 13.57 10.71 -13.70
C ASP A 476 12.27 11.50 -13.56
N LEU A 477 11.17 10.93 -14.03
CA LEU A 477 9.85 11.53 -14.00
C LEU A 477 8.88 10.55 -13.33
N TYR A 478 8.21 10.98 -12.26
CA TYR A 478 7.08 10.24 -11.70
C TYR A 478 5.77 10.92 -12.10
N VAL A 479 4.94 10.23 -12.89
CA VAL A 479 3.70 10.79 -13.43
C VAL A 479 2.57 10.69 -12.38
N LYS A 480 2.10 11.84 -11.90
CA LYS A 480 1.01 11.95 -10.92
C LYS A 480 -0.35 12.05 -11.59
N ASN A 481 -0.42 12.76 -12.71
CA ASN A 481 -1.65 13.04 -13.43
C ASN A 481 -1.39 13.15 -14.93
N THR A 482 -2.41 12.96 -15.76
CA THR A 482 -2.33 13.07 -17.22
C THR A 482 -3.49 13.88 -17.77
N LYS A 483 -3.23 14.76 -18.74
CA LYS A 483 -4.24 15.53 -19.47
C LYS A 483 -4.01 15.35 -20.97
N ILE A 484 -5.04 14.90 -21.68
CA ILE A 484 -5.00 14.72 -23.13
C ILE A 484 -5.25 16.08 -23.81
N GLU A 485 -4.37 16.46 -24.73
CA GLU A 485 -4.52 17.64 -25.59
C GLU A 485 -4.76 17.18 -27.03
N GLY A 486 -6.02 17.23 -27.46
CA GLY A 486 -6.44 16.78 -28.79
C GLY A 486 -6.21 15.28 -29.00
N ILE A 487 -5.62 14.90 -30.13
CA ILE A 487 -5.28 13.51 -30.47
C ILE A 487 -3.77 13.25 -30.54
N GLU A 488 -2.94 14.25 -30.22
CA GLU A 488 -1.51 14.20 -30.52
C GLU A 488 -0.61 14.20 -29.29
N ARG A 489 -1.06 14.69 -28.14
CA ARG A 489 -0.21 14.93 -26.98
C ARG A 489 -0.91 14.60 -25.68
N ILE A 490 -0.17 14.00 -24.77
CA ILE A 490 -0.57 13.82 -23.37
C ILE A 490 0.38 14.67 -22.53
N TRP A 491 -0.17 15.58 -21.74
CA TRP A 491 0.55 16.31 -20.72
C TRP A 491 0.58 15.49 -19.45
N CYS A 492 1.77 15.26 -18.89
CA CYS A 492 1.98 14.54 -17.66
C CYS A 492 2.37 15.53 -16.56
N GLU A 493 1.61 15.58 -15.48
CA GLU A 493 2.04 16.24 -14.24
C GLU A 493 3.03 15.34 -13.53
N VAL A 494 4.25 15.84 -13.30
CA VAL A 494 5.35 15.01 -12.82
C VAL A 494 6.04 15.58 -11.60
N GLU A 495 6.52 14.68 -10.75
CA GLU A 495 7.70 14.94 -9.92
C GLU A 495 8.94 14.55 -10.71
N ALA A 496 9.76 15.54 -11.05
CA ALA A 496 10.97 15.36 -11.83
C ALA A 496 12.21 15.43 -10.94
N LEU A 497 13.20 14.59 -11.21
CA LEU A 497 14.55 14.65 -10.65
C LEU A 497 15.53 14.90 -11.80
N ASP A 498 16.18 16.06 -11.78
CA ASP A 498 17.17 16.45 -12.78
C ASP A 498 18.40 15.53 -12.68
N SER A 499 18.77 14.89 -13.80
CA SER A 499 19.89 13.94 -13.84
C SER A 499 21.28 14.59 -13.70
N SER A 500 21.41 15.87 -14.02
CA SER A 500 22.67 16.62 -13.98
C SER A 500 22.90 17.30 -12.63
N THR A 501 21.83 17.83 -12.01
CA THR A 501 21.94 18.59 -10.76
C THR A 501 21.43 17.83 -9.53
N GLY A 502 20.57 16.82 -9.70
CA GLY A 502 19.91 16.10 -8.61
C GLY A 502 18.79 16.90 -7.93
N GLU A 503 18.40 18.04 -8.48
CA GLU A 503 17.32 18.87 -7.95
C GLU A 503 15.94 18.33 -8.33
N ARG A 504 14.96 18.57 -7.46
CA ARG A 504 13.58 18.13 -7.64
C ARG A 504 12.70 19.27 -8.12
N TYR A 505 11.88 18.98 -9.12
CA TYR A 505 10.96 19.92 -9.72
C TYR A 505 9.55 19.32 -9.82
N GLN A 506 8.54 20.18 -9.86
CA GLN A 506 7.15 19.79 -10.15
C GLN A 506 6.62 20.63 -11.30
N GLY A 507 5.85 20.00 -12.19
CA GLY A 507 5.23 20.68 -13.31
C GLY A 507 4.69 19.72 -14.36
N TRP A 508 4.30 20.28 -15.51
CA TRP A 508 3.70 19.56 -16.63
C TRP A 508 4.71 19.37 -17.75
N ILE A 509 4.79 18.15 -18.28
CA ILE A 509 5.72 17.79 -19.34
C ILE A 509 5.03 16.90 -20.38
N SER A 510 5.37 17.06 -21.65
CA SER A 510 4.74 16.31 -22.74
C SER A 510 5.23 14.86 -22.79
N ASN A 511 4.33 13.88 -22.92
CA ASN A 511 4.67 12.46 -23.07
C ASN A 511 5.66 12.19 -24.22
N LYS A 512 5.63 13.02 -25.28
CA LYS A 512 6.56 12.93 -26.42
C LYS A 512 8.05 13.01 -26.05
N VAL A 513 8.40 13.56 -24.89
CA VAL A 513 9.80 13.62 -24.43
C VAL A 513 10.25 12.33 -23.73
N MET A 514 9.32 11.39 -23.52
CA MET A 514 9.52 10.10 -22.84
C MET A 514 9.58 8.93 -23.84
N ASP A 515 9.17 9.15 -25.09
CA ASP A 515 9.12 8.12 -26.13
C ASP A 515 10.46 8.06 -26.90
N LYS A 516 11.02 6.85 -27.04
CA LYS A 516 12.29 6.59 -27.76
C LYS A 516 12.22 6.78 -29.28
N ASP A 517 11.02 6.88 -29.88
CA ASP A 517 10.84 6.70 -31.32
C ASP A 517 10.81 8.00 -32.17
N ASN A 518 10.89 9.19 -31.57
CA ASN A 518 10.85 10.45 -32.35
C ASN A 518 12.21 10.96 -32.86
N ALA A 519 13.32 10.26 -32.59
CA ALA A 519 14.64 10.68 -33.07
C ALA A 519 14.94 10.29 -34.54
N SER A 520 14.03 9.63 -35.27
CA SER A 520 14.33 9.11 -36.63
C SER A 520 13.33 9.46 -37.75
N LYS A 521 12.31 10.29 -37.50
CA LYS A 521 11.37 10.73 -38.55
C LYS A 521 11.25 12.24 -38.64
N ASN A 522 12.35 12.90 -39.00
CA ASN A 522 12.31 14.25 -39.57
C ASN A 522 13.51 14.49 -40.48
N THR A 523 13.62 13.71 -41.56
CA THR A 523 14.37 14.06 -42.79
C THR A 523 13.89 13.17 -43.94
N VAL A 524 12.70 13.47 -44.48
CA VAL A 524 12.45 13.24 -45.90
C VAL A 524 12.00 14.57 -46.48
N SER A 525 12.98 15.32 -46.96
CA SER A 525 12.79 16.41 -47.89
C SER A 525 12.10 15.86 -49.14
N VAL A 526 10.81 16.18 -49.30
CA VAL A 526 10.16 16.07 -50.60
C VAL A 526 10.67 17.26 -51.42
N SER A 527 11.77 17.04 -52.14
CA SER A 527 12.03 17.78 -53.35
C SER A 527 11.06 17.29 -54.41
N LYS A 528 10.22 18.17 -54.93
CA LYS A 528 9.85 18.22 -56.35
C LYS A 528 8.96 19.43 -56.67
N PHE A 529 9.52 20.21 -57.61
CA PHE A 529 9.00 21.34 -58.39
C PHE A 529 8.99 22.71 -57.73
#